data_AF-F7JQZ5-F1
#
_entry.id   AF-F7JQZ5-F1
#
_cell.length_a   1.000
_cell.length_b   1.000
_cell.length_c   1.000
_cell.angle_alpha   90.00
_cell.angle_beta   90.00
_cell.angle_gamma   90.00
#
_symmetry.space_group_name_H-M   'P 1'
#
loop_
_entity.id
_entity.type
_entity.pdbx_description
1 polymer ?
#
loop_
_entity_poly.entity_id
_entity_poly.type
_entity_poly.pdbx_seq_one_letter_code
_entity_poly.pdbx_strand_id
1 'polypeptide(L)'
;MNINSENLLESILESLSRIDYIHAEDIPNIDLYMDQVTTLMDSGLSSSKRYEEDKILTKTMINNYAKNNLLPPPDKKNIPGSTF
;
A
#
# COMPACT_ATOMS: atom_id res chain seq x y z
N MET A 1 -3.58 24.76 -29.94
CA MET A 1 -3.92 23.35 -29.64
C MET A 1 -5.42 23.27 -29.51
N ASN A 2 -6.09 22.57 -30.42
CA ASN A 2 -7.52 22.31 -30.30
C ASN A 2 -7.64 21.14 -29.32
N ILE A 3 -8.04 21.41 -28.08
CA ILE A 3 -8.20 20.35 -27.07
C ILE A 3 -9.46 19.59 -27.46
N ASN A 4 -9.27 18.48 -28.16
CA ASN A 4 -10.36 17.62 -28.61
C ASN A 4 -10.93 16.92 -27.37
N SER A 5 -12.16 17.26 -26.98
CA SER A 5 -12.75 16.83 -25.71
C SER A 5 -12.85 15.29 -25.58
N GLU A 6 -12.97 14.59 -26.70
CA GLU A 6 -12.96 13.11 -26.76
C GLU A 6 -11.61 12.53 -26.32
N ASN A 7 -10.49 13.07 -26.81
CA ASN A 7 -9.14 12.64 -26.40
C ASN A 7 -8.85 12.96 -24.92
N LEU A 8 -9.42 14.05 -24.39
CA LEU A 8 -9.31 14.39 -22.97
C LEU A 8 -10.07 13.38 -22.11
N LEU A 9 -11.27 12.96 -22.52
CA LEU A 9 -12.05 11.97 -21.79
C LEU A 9 -11.34 10.61 -21.78
N GLU A 10 -10.80 10.17 -22.92
CA GLU A 10 -10.04 8.91 -23.01
C GLU A 10 -8.81 8.92 -22.10
N SER A 11 -8.03 10.00 -22.10
CA SER A 11 -6.85 10.11 -21.24
C SER A 11 -7.19 10.16 -19.75
N ILE A 12 -8.31 10.78 -19.37
CA ILE A 12 -8.80 10.74 -17.98
C ILE A 12 -9.24 9.32 -17.61
N LEU A 13 -10.02 8.65 -18.45
CA LEU A 13 -10.47 7.28 -18.19
C LEU A 13 -9.31 6.30 -18.08
N GLU A 14 -8.31 6.42 -18.96
CA GLU A 14 -7.10 5.62 -18.90
C GLU A 14 -6.33 5.87 -17.60
N SER A 15 -6.24 7.12 -17.13
CA SER A 15 -5.60 7.44 -15.86
C SER A 15 -6.33 6.85 -14.65
N LEU A 16 -7.67 6.87 -14.65
CA LEU A 16 -8.49 6.32 -13.58
C LEU A 16 -8.42 4.80 -13.54
N SER A 17 -8.34 4.13 -14.70
CA SER A 17 -8.22 2.67 -14.78
C SER A 17 -6.89 2.13 -14.22
N ARG A 18 -5.88 2.98 -14.05
CA ARG A 18 -4.56 2.61 -13.50
C ARG A 18 -4.50 2.73 -11.98
N ILE A 19 -5.56 3.22 -11.34
CA ILE A 19 -5.62 3.35 -9.89
C ILE A 19 -5.95 1.98 -9.31
N ASP A 20 -4.93 1.19 -9.01
CA ASP A 20 -5.11 0.00 -8.19
C ASP A 20 -5.32 0.39 -6.73
N TYR A 21 -6.26 -0.29 -6.09
CA TYR A 21 -6.55 -0.16 -4.68
C TYR A 21 -6.75 -1.55 -4.09
N ILE A 22 -6.50 -1.68 -2.78
CA ILE A 22 -6.68 -2.93 -2.06
C ILE A 22 -8.16 -3.07 -1.72
N HIS A 23 -8.82 -4.12 -2.23
CA HIS A 23 -10.20 -4.40 -1.84
C HIS A 23 -10.27 -4.91 -0.40
N ALA A 24 -11.34 -4.59 0.31
CA ALA A 24 -11.49 -5.01 1.72
C ALA A 24 -11.47 -6.54 1.89
N GLU A 25 -11.93 -7.29 0.89
CA GLU A 25 -11.89 -8.76 0.86
C GLU A 25 -10.49 -9.35 0.70
N ASP A 26 -9.54 -8.58 0.15
CA ASP A 26 -8.13 -8.98 0.04
C ASP A 26 -7.37 -8.74 1.34
N ILE A 27 -7.92 -7.93 2.25
CA ILE A 27 -7.32 -7.67 3.55
C ILE A 27 -7.61 -8.87 4.46
N PRO A 28 -6.57 -9.60 4.89
CA PRO A 28 -6.76 -10.79 5.69
C PRO A 28 -7.31 -10.41 7.08
N ASN A 29 -8.25 -11.20 7.59
CA ASN A 29 -8.84 -11.01 8.91
C ASN A 29 -7.96 -11.63 10.03
N ILE A 30 -6.67 -11.27 10.04
CA ILE A 30 -5.68 -11.64 11.06
C ILE A 30 -4.73 -10.48 11.27
N ASP A 31 -4.09 -10.45 12.44
CA ASP A 31 -2.99 -9.52 12.66
C ASP A 31 -1.81 -9.86 11.75
N LEU A 32 -1.21 -8.82 11.15
CA LEU A 32 -0.10 -8.96 10.22
C LEU A 32 1.20 -8.52 10.89
N TYR A 33 2.25 -9.31 10.67
CA TYR A 33 3.62 -8.89 10.97
C TYR A 33 4.07 -7.78 10.01
N MET A 34 5.09 -7.03 10.42
CA MET A 34 5.61 -5.88 9.67
C MET A 34 5.97 -6.20 8.21
N ASP A 35 6.60 -7.36 7.98
CA ASP A 35 6.94 -7.84 6.64
C ASP A 35 5.69 -8.17 5.81
N GLN A 36 4.69 -8.80 6.42
CA GLN A 36 3.41 -9.09 5.76
C GLN A 36 2.65 -7.83 5.36
N VAL A 37 2.66 -6.78 6.20
CA VAL A 37 2.08 -5.47 5.85
C VAL A 37 2.81 -4.87 4.63
N THR A 38 4.14 -4.92 4.61
CA THR A 38 4.88 -4.42 3.43
C THR A 38 4.58 -5.23 2.18
N THR A 39 4.45 -6.55 2.30
CA THR A 39 4.12 -7.42 1.16
C THR A 39 2.73 -7.14 0.63
N LEU A 40 1.71 -7.00 1.50
CA LEU A 40 0.34 -6.65 1.10
C LEU A 40 0.30 -5.34 0.32
N MET A 41 1.01 -4.33 0.81
CA MET A 41 1.07 -3.01 0.19
C MET A 41 1.84 -3.04 -1.13
N ASP A 42 2.98 -3.74 -1.19
CA ASP A 42 3.75 -3.92 -2.43
C ASP A 42 2.93 -4.68 -3.48
N SER A 43 2.17 -5.71 -3.13
CA SER A 43 1.35 -6.47 -4.10
C SER A 43 0.14 -5.68 -4.57
N GLY A 44 -0.60 -5.07 -3.64
CA GLY A 44 -1.88 -4.43 -3.94
C GLY A 44 -1.77 -3.03 -4.56
N LEU A 45 -0.61 -2.38 -4.45
CA LEU A 45 -0.41 -1.02 -4.93
C LEU A 45 0.82 -0.91 -5.85
N SER A 46 1.37 -2.02 -6.36
CA SER A 46 2.58 -2.06 -7.18
C SER A 46 2.56 -1.08 -8.37
N SER A 47 1.40 -0.91 -9.03
CA SER A 47 1.22 0.02 -10.15
C SER A 47 1.35 1.49 -9.76
N SER A 48 1.22 1.82 -8.48
CA SER A 48 1.38 3.17 -7.94
C SER A 48 2.84 3.54 -7.67
N LYS A 49 3.80 2.63 -7.90
CA LYS A 49 5.23 2.93 -7.77
C LYS A 49 5.68 3.92 -8.83
N ARG A 50 6.54 4.86 -8.44
CA ARG A 50 7.20 5.76 -9.39
C ARG A 50 8.30 5.03 -10.16
N TYR A 51 9.08 4.20 -9.47
CA TYR A 51 10.10 3.32 -10.04
C TYR A 51 9.96 1.90 -9.46
N GLU A 52 10.36 0.87 -10.20
CA GLU A 52 10.17 -0.53 -9.75
C GLU A 52 10.83 -0.83 -8.39
N GLU A 53 11.98 -0.24 -8.13
CA GLU A 53 12.75 -0.44 -6.90
C GLU A 53 12.17 0.29 -5.68
N ASP A 54 11.24 1.22 -5.90
CA ASP A 54 10.63 1.98 -4.82
C ASP A 54 9.78 1.07 -3.93
N LYS A 55 9.76 1.39 -2.64
CA LYS A 55 8.87 0.75 -1.67
C LYS A 55 7.56 1.52 -1.61
N ILE A 56 6.43 0.81 -1.65
CA ILE A 56 5.12 1.42 -1.41
C ILE A 56 5.05 2.04 -0.02
N LEU A 57 5.40 1.26 1.00
CA LEU A 57 5.56 1.73 2.37
C LEU A 57 6.87 1.23 2.96
N THR A 58 7.58 2.12 3.65
CA THR A 58 8.74 1.74 4.46
C THR A 58 8.31 1.32 5.86
N LYS A 59 9.15 0.55 6.56
CA LYS A 59 8.93 0.18 7.97
C LYS A 59 8.73 1.41 8.86
N THR A 60 9.46 2.49 8.59
CA THR A 60 9.34 3.76 9.33
C THR A 60 7.97 4.41 9.12
N MET A 61 7.44 4.41 7.89
CA MET A 61 6.11 4.92 7.59
C MET A 61 5.03 4.10 8.30
N ILE A 62 5.10 2.76 8.24
CA ILE A 62 4.14 1.87 8.92
C ILE A 62 4.14 2.14 10.43
N ASN A 63 5.33 2.24 11.03
CA ASN A 63 5.46 2.58 12.45
C ASN A 63 4.87 3.96 12.78
N ASN A 64 5.11 4.97 11.93
CA ASN A 64 4.57 6.31 12.13
C ASN A 64 3.04 6.34 12.01
N TYR A 65 2.48 5.61 11.04
CA TYR A 65 1.04 5.52 10.84
C TYR A 65 0.36 4.76 11.98
N ALA A 66 0.95 3.66 12.44
CA ALA A 66 0.47 2.95 13.62
C ALA A 66 0.49 3.84 14.88
N LYS A 67 1.57 4.58 15.11
CA LYS A 67 1.68 5.53 16.23
C LYS A 67 0.64 6.65 16.18
N ASN A 68 0.21 7.06 14.99
CA ASN A 68 -0.80 8.09 14.78
C ASN A 68 -2.21 7.52 14.56
N ASN A 69 -2.43 6.23 14.85
CA ASN A 69 -3.71 5.54 14.72
C ASN A 69 -4.30 5.56 13.29
N LEU A 70 -3.44 5.68 12.27
CA LEU A 70 -3.83 5.62 10.86
C LEU A 70 -3.83 4.19 10.31
N LEU A 71 -3.09 3.29 10.95
CA LEU A 71 -3.06 1.87 10.64
C LEU A 71 -3.11 1.05 11.95
N PRO A 72 -3.68 -0.16 11.94
CA PRO A 72 -3.52 -1.07 13.06
C PRO A 72 -2.03 -1.37 13.27
N PRO A 73 -1.55 -1.44 14.52
CA PRO A 73 -0.16 -1.77 14.79
C PRO A 73 0.13 -3.20 14.31
N PRO A 74 1.18 -3.42 13.51
CA PRO A 74 1.56 -4.77 13.13
C PRO A 74 1.96 -5.58 14.35
N ASP A 75 1.68 -6.89 14.31
CA ASP A 75 2.02 -7.77 15.41
C ASP A 75 3.54 -7.79 15.63
N LYS A 76 3.94 -7.80 16.90
CA LYS A 76 5.34 -7.98 17.25
C LYS A 76 5.61 -9.46 17.08
N LYS A 77 6.51 -9.79 16.15
CA LYS A 77 7.06 -11.15 16.06
C LYS A 77 7.61 -11.50 17.44
N ASN A 78 6.89 -12.32 18.20
CA ASN A 78 7.32 -12.78 19.51
C ASN A 78 8.54 -13.67 19.26
N ILE A 79 9.74 -13.14 19.47
CA ILE A 79 10.95 -13.94 19.50
C ILE A 79 10.87 -14.71 20.82
N PRO A 80 10.68 -16.05 20.81
CA PRO A 80 10.66 -16.80 22.05
C PRO A 80 12.05 -16.68 22.68
N GLY A 81 12.14 -16.00 23.83
CA GLY A 81 13.36 -15.97 24.65
C GLY A 81 14.00 -14.61 24.96
N SER A 82 13.43 -13.47 24.57
CA SER A 82 13.97 -12.17 25.02
C SER A 82 13.36 -11.70 26.35
N THR A 83 13.65 -12.42 27.42
CA THR A 83 13.70 -11.86 28.78
C THR A 83 15.17 -11.56 29.07
N PHE A 84 15.53 -10.27 29.04
CA PHE A 84 16.67 -9.77 29.80
C PHE A 84 16.14 -9.01 31.01
#